data_AF-A0A6B3CTT7-F1
#
_entry.id   AF-A0A6B3CTT7-F1
#
_cell.length_a   1.000
_cell.length_b   1.000
_cell.length_c   1.000
_cell.angle_alpha   90.00
_cell.angle_beta   90.00
_cell.angle_gamma   90.00
#
_symmetry.space_group_name_H-M   'P 1'
#
loop_
_entity.id
_entity.type
_entity.pdbx_description
1 polymer ?
#
loop_
_entity_poly.entity_id
_entity_poly.type
_entity_poly.pdbx_seq_one_letter_code
_entity_poly.pdbx_strand_id
1 'polypeptide(L)'
;PTDPGPTGAQPHAPVPGLRIGVGIPVDGLACVGDARRLADTALEICPASGGAVRLADQLPAALVVSSPELGSTLAERVLGPLL
;
A
#
# COMPACT_ATOMS: atom_id res chain seq x y z
N PRO A 1 -29.35 22.95 -9.99
CA PRO A 1 -28.84 21.57 -9.83
C PRO A 1 -27.49 21.61 -9.11
N THR A 2 -27.50 21.30 -7.81
CA THR A 2 -26.37 21.44 -6.89
C THR A 2 -25.34 20.32 -7.16
N ASP A 3 -24.10 20.71 -7.40
CA ASP A 3 -22.93 19.83 -7.53
C ASP A 3 -22.69 19.10 -6.18
N PRO A 4 -22.66 17.76 -6.12
CA PRO A 4 -22.24 17.08 -4.91
C PRO A 4 -20.72 17.29 -4.74
N GLY A 5 -20.37 18.21 -3.83
CA GLY A 5 -18.98 18.45 -3.44
C GLY A 5 -18.27 17.15 -3.04
N PRO A 6 -16.92 17.12 -3.07
CA PRO A 6 -16.15 15.91 -2.88
C PRO A 6 -16.54 15.27 -1.54
N THR A 7 -17.11 14.06 -1.61
CA THR A 7 -17.42 13.24 -0.45
C THR A 7 -16.11 12.95 0.28
N GLY A 8 -15.73 13.84 1.18
CA GLY A 8 -14.62 13.62 2.10
C GLY A 8 -14.96 12.37 2.88
N ALA A 9 -14.21 11.29 2.64
CA ALA A 9 -14.32 10.06 3.40
C ALA A 9 -14.28 10.42 4.88
N GLN A 10 -15.42 10.26 5.56
CA GLN A 10 -15.53 10.57 6.97
C GLN A 10 -14.58 9.62 7.70
N PRO A 11 -13.72 10.10 8.61
CA PRO A 11 -12.89 9.21 9.42
C PRO A 11 -13.80 8.30 10.25
N HIS A 12 -13.98 7.06 9.77
CA HIS A 12 -14.65 6.04 10.55
C HIS A 12 -13.76 5.71 11.76
N ALA A 13 -14.36 5.55 12.94
CA ALA A 13 -13.63 5.15 14.13
C ALA A 13 -12.86 3.84 13.82
N PRO A 14 -11.55 3.78 14.08
CA PRO A 14 -10.76 2.59 13.77
C PRO A 14 -11.30 1.41 14.58
N VAL A 15 -11.66 0.34 13.87
CA VAL A 15 -12.07 -0.92 14.49
C VAL A 15 -10.80 -1.67 14.89
N PRO A 16 -10.58 -1.99 16.17
CA PRO A 16 -9.39 -2.72 16.61
C PRO A 16 -9.22 -4.04 15.85
N GLY A 17 -8.02 -4.30 15.35
CA GLY A 17 -7.72 -5.50 14.57
C GLY A 17 -8.23 -5.52 13.13
N LEU A 18 -9.01 -4.52 12.68
CA LEU A 18 -9.38 -4.39 11.27
C LEU A 18 -8.17 -3.93 10.46
N ARG A 19 -7.82 -4.68 9.42
CA ARG A 19 -6.69 -4.41 8.54
C ARG A 19 -7.16 -4.14 7.12
N ILE A 20 -6.66 -3.06 6.53
CA ILE A 20 -7.03 -2.61 5.19
C ILE A 20 -5.75 -2.35 4.38
N GLY A 21 -5.58 -3.09 3.28
CA GLY A 21 -4.55 -2.82 2.28
C GLY A 21 -5.11 -2.04 1.11
N VAL A 22 -4.48 -0.93 0.75
CA VAL A 22 -4.86 -0.08 -0.38
C VAL A 22 -3.75 -0.12 -1.43
N GLY A 23 -4.06 -0.71 -2.58
CA GLY A 23 -3.16 -0.79 -3.73
C GLY A 23 -2.96 0.56 -4.44
N ILE A 24 -2.27 0.52 -5.58
CA ILE A 24 -1.98 1.70 -6.41
C ILE A 24 -3.09 1.86 -7.46
N PRO A 25 -3.46 3.10 -7.86
CA PRO A 25 -4.34 3.32 -9.01
C PRO A 25 -3.80 2.62 -10.26
N VAL A 26 -4.70 2.04 -11.06
CA VAL A 26 -4.36 1.41 -12.35
C VAL A 26 -5.25 1.93 -13.45
N ASP A 27 -4.70 1.97 -14.66
CA ASP A 27 -5.43 2.36 -15.85
C ASP A 27 -5.99 1.13 -16.58
N GLY A 28 -7.31 1.10 -16.74
CA GLY A 28 -8.00 0.07 -17.50
C GLY A 28 -8.26 -1.24 -16.73
N LEU A 29 -9.30 -1.95 -17.15
CA LEU A 29 -9.79 -3.16 -16.47
C LEU A 29 -8.80 -4.34 -16.53
N ALA A 30 -7.95 -4.40 -17.55
CA ALA A 30 -6.97 -5.47 -17.70
C ALA A 30 -5.98 -5.53 -16.53
N CYS A 31 -5.67 -4.38 -15.91
CA CYS A 31 -4.72 -4.26 -14.81
C CYS A 31 -5.33 -4.53 -13.43
N VAL A 32 -6.63 -4.80 -13.33
CA VAL A 32 -7.31 -5.00 -12.03
C VAL A 32 -6.75 -6.21 -11.27
N GLY A 33 -6.32 -7.26 -11.97
CA GLY A 33 -5.67 -8.41 -11.35
C GLY A 33 -4.36 -8.04 -10.64
N ASP A 34 -3.57 -7.16 -11.26
CA ASP A 34 -2.34 -6.63 -10.67
C ASP A 34 -2.65 -5.67 -9.52
N ALA A 35 -3.64 -4.79 -9.69
CA ALA A 35 -4.09 -3.88 -8.64
C ALA A 35 -4.55 -4.64 -7.39
N ARG A 36 -5.22 -5.78 -7.58
CA ARG A 36 -5.63 -6.66 -6.47
C ARG A 36 -4.44 -7.24 -5.74
N ARG A 37 -3.47 -7.80 -6.46
CA ARG A 37 -2.22 -8.32 -5.86
C ARG A 37 -1.49 -7.23 -5.07
N LEU A 38 -1.39 -6.02 -5.60
CA LEU A 38 -0.80 -4.87 -4.91
C LEU A 38 -1.55 -4.50 -3.62
N ALA A 39 -2.88 -4.58 -3.62
CA ALA A 39 -3.67 -4.36 -2.40
C ALA A 39 -3.46 -5.48 -1.36
N ASP A 40 -3.30 -6.73 -1.80
CA ASP A 40 -2.99 -7.85 -0.91
C ASP A 40 -1.59 -7.69 -0.30
N THR A 41 -0.58 -7.24 -1.06
CA THR A 41 0.74 -6.86 -0.52
C THR A 41 0.63 -5.75 0.52
N ALA A 42 -0.18 -4.72 0.28
CA ALA A 42 -0.41 -3.66 1.26
C ALA A 42 -1.04 -4.20 2.56
N LEU A 43 -1.91 -5.22 2.45
CA LEU A 43 -2.54 -5.86 3.59
C LEU A 43 -1.55 -6.72 4.40
N GLU A 44 -0.60 -7.37 3.73
CA GLU A 44 0.47 -8.14 4.38
C GLU A 44 1.43 -7.24 5.18
N ILE A 45 1.70 -6.04 4.68
CA ILE A 45 2.48 -5.01 5.39
C ILE A 45 1.71 -4.45 6.59
N CYS A 46 0.37 -4.48 6.55
CA CYS A 46 -0.47 -3.89 7.60
C CYS A 46 -0.25 -4.59 8.96
N PRO A 47 0.06 -3.83 10.03
CA PRO A 47 0.27 -4.39 11.36
C PRO A 47 -0.92 -5.21 11.86
N ALA A 48 -0.63 -6.22 12.68
CA ALA A 48 -1.66 -7.07 13.31
C ALA A 48 -2.61 -6.29 14.23
N SER A 49 -2.17 -5.14 14.77
CA SER A 49 -3.01 -4.25 15.58
C SER A 49 -4.15 -3.58 14.80
N GLY A 50 -4.12 -3.63 13.47
CA GLY A 50 -5.10 -2.99 12.60
C GLY A 50 -4.60 -1.68 11.99
N GLY A 51 -5.43 -1.11 11.12
CA GLY A 51 -5.17 0.14 10.41
C GLY A 51 -5.40 0.03 8.90
N ALA A 52 -5.08 1.11 8.19
CA ALA A 52 -5.09 1.17 6.74
C ALA A 52 -3.68 1.51 6.23
N VAL A 53 -3.16 0.70 5.31
CA VAL A 53 -1.86 0.90 4.66
C VAL A 53 -2.08 1.15 3.18
N ARG A 54 -1.51 2.24 2.67
CA ARG A 54 -1.45 2.55 1.23
C ARG A 54 -0.10 2.12 0.69
N LEU A 55 -0.09 1.31 -0.35
CA LEU A 55 1.14 0.77 -0.92
C LEU A 55 2.07 1.87 -1.44
N ALA A 56 1.52 2.93 -2.01
CA ALA A 56 2.28 4.08 -2.51
C ALA A 56 3.11 4.79 -1.42
N ASP A 57 2.67 4.70 -0.16
CA ASP A 57 3.38 5.31 0.98
C ASP A 57 4.37 4.31 1.62
N GLN A 58 4.41 3.05 1.15
CA GLN A 58 5.18 1.93 1.70
C GLN A 58 5.95 1.15 0.63
N LEU A 59 6.38 1.82 -0.44
CA LEU A 59 7.06 1.18 -1.58
C LEU A 59 8.30 0.34 -1.19
N PRO A 60 9.17 0.78 -0.25
CA PRO A 60 10.29 -0.07 0.18
C PRO A 60 9.84 -1.39 0.83
N ALA A 61 8.82 -1.33 1.69
CA ALA A 61 8.28 -2.53 2.33
C ALA A 61 7.59 -3.46 1.31
N ALA A 62 6.89 -2.89 0.32
CA ALA A 62 6.28 -3.63 -0.78
C ALA A 62 7.30 -4.41 -1.62
N LEU A 63 8.46 -3.81 -1.89
CA LEU A 63 9.53 -4.46 -2.63
C LEU A 63 10.12 -5.63 -1.85
N VAL A 64 10.35 -5.49 -0.55
CA VAL A 64 10.87 -6.59 0.30
C VAL A 64 9.90 -7.77 0.31
N VAL A 65 8.59 -7.52 0.42
CA VAL A 65 7.57 -8.59 0.40
C VAL A 65 7.51 -9.27 -0.97
N SER A 66 7.59 -8.51 -2.06
CA SER A 66 7.44 -9.04 -3.43
C SER A 66 8.71 -9.69 -3.97
N SER A 67 9.89 -9.19 -3.57
CA SER A 67 11.20 -9.70 -3.96
C SER A 67 12.26 -9.34 -2.89
N PRO A 68 12.45 -10.23 -1.90
CA PRO A 68 13.37 -9.98 -0.78
C PRO A 68 14.81 -9.71 -1.22
N GLU A 69 15.32 -10.44 -2.22
CA GLU A 69 16.71 -10.31 -2.69
C GLU A 69 16.96 -8.98 -3.43
N LEU A 70 15.96 -8.49 -4.17
CA LEU A 70 16.04 -7.16 -4.78
C LEU A 70 15.97 -6.07 -3.71
N GLY A 71 15.16 -6.27 -2.67
CA GLY A 71 15.06 -5.36 -1.53
C GLY A 71 16.39 -5.18 -0.79
N SER A 72 17.10 -6.27 -0.48
CA SER A 72 18.40 -6.20 0.19
C SER A 72 19.46 -5.52 -0.68
N THR A 73 19.52 -5.87 -1.97
CA THR A 73 20.46 -5.27 -2.93
C THR A 73 20.23 -3.76 -3.07
N LEU A 74 18.97 -3.31 -3.13
CA LEU A 74 18.63 -1.89 -3.21
C LEU A 74 19.04 -1.14 -1.94
N ALA A 75 18.80 -1.72 -0.76
CA ALA A 75 19.21 -1.14 0.51
C ALA A 75 20.73 -0.97 0.60
N GLU A 76 21.50 -2.01 0.25
CA GLU A 76 22.97 -1.96 0.24
C GLU A 76 23.49 -0.90 -0.74
N ARG A 77 22.92 -0.81 -1.94
CA ARG A 77 23.46 0.07 -3.00
C ARG A 77 23.00 1.53 -2.88
N VAL A 78 21.79 1.78 -2.39
CA VAL A 78 21.20 3.13 -2.34
C VAL A 78 21.33 3.75 -0.95
N LEU A 79 21.11 2.95 0.11
CA LEU A 79 21.21 3.44 1.49
C LEU A 79 22.64 3.29 2.03
N GLY A 80 23.39 2.27 1.61
CA GLY A 80 24.78 2.08 2.03
C GLY A 80 25.70 3.30 1.83
N PRO A 81 25.60 4.05 0.71
CA PRO A 81 26.36 5.29 0.51
C PRO A 81 25.84 6.52 1.28
N LEU A 82 24.67 6.44 1.91
CA LEU A 82 24.03 7.54 2.64
C LEU A 82 24.13 7.40 4.17
N LEU A 83 24.63 6.26 4.65
CA LEU A 83 24.87 5.93 6.05
C LEU A 83 26.37 6.05 6.38
#